data_AF-A0A968V8D2-F1
#
_entry.id   AF-A0A968V8D2-F1
#
_cell.length_a   1.000
_cell.length_b   1.000
_cell.length_c   1.000
_cell.angle_alpha   90.00
_cell.angle_beta   90.00
_cell.angle_gamma   90.00
#
_symmetry.space_group_name_H-M   'P 1'
#
loop_
_entity.id
_entity.type
_entity.pdbx_description
1 polymer ?
#
loop_
_entity_poly.entity_id
_entity_poly.type
_entity_poly.pdbx_seq_one_letter_code
_entity_poly.pdbx_strand_id
1 'polypeptide(L)'
;MKNIGLIVIGLFLGLQVNAQGYDSAFGLRLGTEWGLTFQQRIAKRTTLEAIIQSSFRQDETTITLLGEQHYPILMRNFNVYLGGGLHKGWVTSGSESDYSDPFGVTLIGGAEIALGKLNLSWDFKPSINVVGGDSPIYAHTGISLRYVIDKRELINNEKNPEKRARQKERAKRKRQKEREKRKEDGNTINWKFWEKWTN
;
A
#
# COMPACT_ATOMS: atom_id res chain seq x y z
N MET A 1 12.72 -22.79 29.71
CA MET A 1 12.36 -22.40 28.32
C MET A 1 11.06 -21.57 28.27
N LYS A 2 10.91 -20.52 29.09
CA LYS A 2 9.66 -19.72 29.16
C LYS A 2 9.77 -18.29 28.58
N ASN A 3 10.97 -17.86 28.19
CA ASN A 3 11.23 -16.45 27.85
C ASN A 3 11.49 -16.21 26.35
N ILE A 4 11.49 -17.27 25.53
CA ILE A 4 11.75 -17.18 24.09
C ILE A 4 10.53 -16.57 23.35
N GLY A 5 9.31 -16.81 23.85
CA GLY A 5 8.09 -16.26 23.24
C GLY A 5 8.02 -14.74 23.24
N LEU A 6 8.59 -14.07 24.25
CA LEU A 6 8.57 -12.61 24.36
C LEU A 6 9.56 -11.92 23.41
N ILE A 7 10.66 -12.60 23.04
CA ILE A 7 11.67 -12.05 22.13
C ILE A 7 11.18 -12.09 20.67
N VAL A 8 10.38 -13.10 20.31
CA VAL A 8 9.77 -13.20 18.97
C VAL A 8 8.70 -12.12 18.75
N ILE A 9 7.94 -11.75 19.78
CA ILE A 9 6.93 -10.68 19.71
C ILE A 9 7.58 -9.28 19.60
N GLY A 10 8.72 -9.07 20.27
CA GLY A 10 9.45 -7.80 20.21
C GLY A 10 10.09 -7.49 18.85
N LEU A 11 10.45 -8.51 18.06
CA LEU A 11 11.11 -8.31 16.77
C LEU A 11 10.19 -7.79 15.65
N PHE A 12 8.86 -7.92 15.80
CA PHE A 12 7.89 -7.48 14.78
C PHE A 12 7.63 -5.96 14.77
N LEU A 13 8.10 -5.21 15.77
CA LEU A 13 7.77 -3.78 15.93
C LEU A 13 8.70 -2.81 15.18
N GLY A 14 9.80 -3.29 14.59
CA GLY A 14 10.90 -2.41 14.13
C GLY A 14 10.96 -2.05 12.64
N LEU A 15 10.21 -2.71 11.75
CA LEU A 15 10.41 -2.51 10.31
C LEU A 15 9.60 -1.32 9.79
N GLN A 16 10.26 -0.16 9.69
CA GLN A 16 9.79 1.01 8.95
C GLN A 16 10.10 0.86 7.45
N VAL A 17 9.52 -0.14 6.80
CA VAL A 17 9.55 -0.26 5.34
C VAL A 17 8.32 0.44 4.77
N ASN A 18 8.51 1.26 3.74
CA ASN A 18 7.44 1.98 3.04
C ASN A 18 6.57 0.95 2.31
N ALA A 19 5.59 0.38 3.02
CA ALA A 19 4.87 -0.84 2.67
C ALA A 19 3.89 -0.72 1.49
N GLN A 20 3.71 0.46 0.91
CA GLN A 20 2.81 0.63 -0.22
C GLN A 20 3.19 1.90 -0.98
N GLY A 21 3.68 1.73 -2.20
CA GLY A 21 3.99 2.83 -3.11
C GLY A 21 2.78 3.36 -3.87
N TYR A 22 1.56 3.09 -3.38
CA TYR A 22 0.31 3.44 -4.04
C TYR A 22 -0.68 4.08 -3.07
N ASP A 23 -1.43 5.04 -3.60
CA ASP A 23 -2.43 5.80 -2.86
C ASP A 23 -3.83 5.23 -3.09
N SER A 24 -4.13 4.78 -4.31
CA SER A 24 -5.44 4.21 -4.66
C SER A 24 -5.31 2.98 -5.56
N ALA A 25 -6.12 1.95 -5.29
CA ALA A 25 -6.18 0.73 -6.09
C ALA A 25 -7.64 0.27 -6.25
N PHE A 26 -7.97 -0.26 -7.42
CA PHE A 26 -9.29 -0.79 -7.74
C PHE A 26 -9.17 -2.16 -8.39
N GLY A 27 -10.07 -3.07 -8.10
CA GLY A 27 -10.11 -4.32 -8.84
C GLY A 27 -11.20 -5.28 -8.42
N LEU A 28 -10.94 -6.55 -8.71
CA LEU A 28 -11.90 -7.64 -8.53
C LEU A 28 -11.44 -8.53 -7.38
N ARG A 29 -12.40 -8.98 -6.58
CA ARG A 29 -12.23 -9.97 -5.53
C ARG A 29 -13.04 -11.20 -5.92
N LEU A 30 -12.38 -12.34 -6.00
CA LEU A 30 -12.97 -13.62 -6.38
C LEU A 30 -12.66 -14.67 -5.31
N GLY A 31 -13.64 -15.45 -4.91
CA GLY A 31 -13.44 -16.51 -3.93
C GLY A 31 -14.75 -17.22 -3.63
N THR A 32 -15.13 -17.27 -2.36
CA THR A 32 -16.48 -17.72 -1.96
C THR A 32 -17.57 -16.87 -2.60
N GLU A 33 -17.28 -15.59 -2.84
CA GLU A 33 -18.12 -14.62 -3.50
C GLU A 33 -17.31 -13.87 -4.56
N TRP A 34 -18.01 -13.20 -5.46
CA TRP A 34 -17.39 -12.27 -6.39
C TRP A 34 -17.74 -10.84 -6.02
N GLY A 35 -16.83 -9.92 -6.29
CA GLY A 35 -17.04 -8.53 -5.95
C GLY A 35 -16.00 -7.60 -6.51
N LEU A 36 -16.26 -6.31 -6.31
CA LEU A 36 -15.34 -5.23 -6.59
C LEU A 36 -14.73 -4.75 -5.28
N THR A 37 -13.43 -4.46 -5.31
CA THR A 37 -12.70 -3.87 -4.19
C THR A 37 -12.07 -2.56 -4.64
N PHE A 38 -12.21 -1.54 -3.79
CA PHE A 38 -11.53 -0.27 -3.91
C PHE A 38 -10.78 0.03 -2.63
N GLN A 39 -9.49 0.33 -2.73
CA GLN A 39 -8.62 0.59 -1.61
C GLN A 39 -8.01 1.99 -1.73
N GLN A 40 -8.13 2.78 -0.67
CA GLN A 40 -7.59 4.13 -0.56
C GLN A 40 -6.67 4.23 0.67
N ARG A 41 -5.42 4.62 0.47
CA ARG A 41 -4.51 4.94 1.57
C ARG A 41 -4.95 6.22 2.26
N ILE A 42 -5.07 6.17 3.59
CA ILE A 42 -5.35 7.34 4.44
C ILE A 42 -4.16 7.73 5.33
N ALA A 43 -3.29 6.77 5.66
CA ALA A 43 -2.07 7.01 6.43
C ALA A 43 -0.92 6.11 5.97
N LYS A 44 0.28 6.30 6.56
CA LYS A 44 1.50 5.57 6.13
C LYS A 44 1.36 4.04 6.10
N ARG A 45 0.52 3.48 6.98
CA ARG A 45 0.28 2.04 7.12
C ARG A 45 -1.20 1.68 7.18
N THR A 46 -2.07 2.66 6.96
CA THR A 46 -3.51 2.49 7.14
C THR A 46 -4.22 2.78 5.82
N THR A 47 -5.04 1.84 5.40
CA THR A 47 -5.85 1.95 4.18
C THR A 47 -7.32 1.75 4.54
N LEU A 48 -8.18 2.46 3.83
CA LEU A 48 -9.61 2.22 3.80
C LEU A 48 -9.89 1.31 2.60
N GLU A 49 -10.60 0.21 2.79
CA GLU A 49 -11.09 -0.66 1.72
C GLU A 49 -12.61 -0.64 1.70
N ALA A 50 -13.18 -0.47 0.51
CA ALA A 50 -14.58 -0.64 0.23
C ALA A 50 -14.75 -1.86 -0.68
N ILE A 51 -15.57 -2.82 -0.25
CA ILE A 51 -15.84 -4.03 -1.01
C ILE A 51 -17.34 -4.09 -1.30
N ILE A 52 -17.69 -4.27 -2.56
CA ILE A 52 -19.07 -4.55 -3.00
C ILE A 52 -19.06 -5.97 -3.51
N GLN A 53 -19.79 -6.86 -2.85
CA GLN A 53 -19.83 -8.29 -3.17
C GLN A 53 -21.25 -8.72 -3.48
N SER A 54 -21.38 -9.65 -4.42
CA SER A 54 -22.63 -10.34 -4.68
C SER A 54 -22.38 -11.84 -4.57
N SER A 55 -23.29 -12.52 -3.88
CA SER A 55 -23.19 -13.96 -3.67
C SER A 55 -23.72 -14.71 -4.90
N PHE A 56 -23.07 -15.83 -5.29
CA PHE A 56 -23.58 -16.69 -6.38
C PHE A 56 -24.73 -17.59 -5.91
N ARG A 57 -24.86 -17.79 -4.60
CA ARG A 57 -25.73 -18.79 -3.98
C ARG A 57 -26.94 -18.17 -3.26
N GLN A 58 -26.87 -16.88 -3.00
CA GLN A 58 -27.89 -16.08 -2.35
C GLN A 58 -28.00 -14.77 -3.12
N ASP A 59 -29.21 -14.30 -3.42
CA ASP A 59 -29.46 -13.02 -4.09
C ASP A 59 -29.25 -11.83 -3.13
N GLU A 60 -28.10 -11.85 -2.43
CA GLU A 60 -27.68 -10.83 -1.50
C GLU A 60 -26.51 -10.04 -2.09
N THR A 61 -26.65 -8.71 -2.05
CA THR A 61 -25.56 -7.78 -2.35
C THR A 61 -25.10 -7.15 -1.06
N THR A 62 -23.81 -7.27 -0.77
CA THR A 62 -23.22 -6.79 0.48
C THR A 62 -22.13 -5.77 0.22
N ILE A 63 -22.26 -4.63 0.89
CA ILE A 63 -21.25 -3.58 0.91
C ILE A 63 -20.53 -3.64 2.25
N THR A 64 -19.21 -3.70 2.19
CA THR A 64 -18.32 -3.73 3.35
C THR A 64 -17.36 -2.54 3.30
N LEU A 65 -17.21 -1.85 4.42
CA LEU A 65 -16.20 -0.81 4.61
C LEU A 65 -15.23 -1.27 5.70
N LEU A 66 -13.93 -1.29 5.38
CA LEU A 66 -12.87 -1.83 6.24
C LEU A 66 -11.76 -0.80 6.42
N GLY A 67 -11.23 -0.71 7.64
CA GLY A 67 -9.96 -0.07 7.93
C GLY A 67 -8.89 -1.14 8.12
N GLU A 68 -7.83 -1.09 7.32
CA GLU A 68 -6.77 -2.09 7.31
C GLU A 68 -5.42 -1.49 7.66
N GLN A 69 -4.62 -2.27 8.38
CA GLN A 69 -3.26 -1.95 8.73
C GLN A 69 -2.29 -2.90 8.02
N HIS A 70 -1.36 -2.33 7.27
CA HIS A 70 -0.39 -3.06 6.43
C HIS A 70 0.98 -3.17 7.12
N TYR A 71 1.51 -4.40 7.17
CA TYR A 71 2.80 -4.76 7.75
C TYR A 71 3.69 -5.40 6.69
N PRO A 72 4.82 -4.77 6.34
CA PRO A 72 5.77 -5.35 5.38
C PRO A 72 6.50 -6.54 6.01
N ILE A 73 6.58 -7.65 5.28
CA ILE A 73 7.37 -8.83 5.68
C ILE A 73 8.76 -8.75 5.02
N LEU A 74 9.65 -9.65 5.40
CA LEU A 74 11.05 -9.71 4.98
C LEU A 74 11.25 -9.77 3.45
N MET A 75 10.25 -10.21 2.67
CA MET A 75 10.34 -10.26 1.20
C MET A 75 9.95 -8.94 0.56
N ARG A 76 10.71 -8.54 -0.48
CA ARG A 76 10.45 -7.32 -1.23
C ARG A 76 9.06 -7.38 -1.89
N ASN A 77 8.23 -6.38 -1.63
CA ASN A 77 6.86 -6.21 -2.14
C ASN A 77 5.81 -7.19 -1.61
N PHE A 78 6.10 -7.95 -0.55
CA PHE A 78 5.12 -8.78 0.14
C PHE A 78 4.71 -8.13 1.46
N ASN A 79 3.42 -7.91 1.65
CA ASN A 79 2.86 -7.34 2.88
C ASN A 79 1.80 -8.28 3.44
N VAL A 80 1.62 -8.26 4.75
CA VAL A 80 0.40 -8.79 5.37
C VAL A 80 -0.42 -7.64 5.91
N TYR A 81 -1.73 -7.80 5.90
CA TYR A 81 -2.64 -6.81 6.41
C TYR A 81 -3.65 -7.44 7.35
N LEU A 82 -4.07 -6.65 8.32
CA LEU A 82 -5.10 -6.98 9.27
C LEU A 82 -5.98 -5.75 9.45
N GLY A 83 -7.29 -5.96 9.44
CA GLY A 83 -8.25 -4.88 9.51
C GLY A 83 -9.60 -5.32 10.04
N GLY A 84 -10.48 -4.34 10.14
CA GLY A 84 -11.86 -4.57 10.50
C GLY A 84 -12.73 -3.38 10.16
N GLY A 85 -14.03 -3.60 10.16
CA GLY A 85 -15.00 -2.59 9.84
C GLY A 85 -16.41 -3.15 9.85
N LEU A 86 -17.29 -2.55 9.03
CA LEU A 86 -18.72 -2.82 9.05
C LEU A 86 -19.17 -3.30 7.68
N HIS A 87 -20.15 -4.20 7.68
CA HIS A 87 -20.83 -4.63 6.46
C HIS A 87 -22.33 -4.40 6.57
N LYS A 88 -22.95 -4.17 5.42
CA LYS A 88 -24.40 -4.10 5.24
C LYS A 88 -24.78 -4.82 3.97
N GLY A 89 -25.69 -5.77 4.07
CA GLY A 89 -26.29 -6.48 2.94
C GLY A 89 -27.69 -5.99 2.63
N TRP A 90 -28.11 -6.22 1.38
CA TRP A 90 -29.47 -6.05 0.90
C TRP A 90 -29.87 -7.30 0.13
N VAL A 91 -31.01 -7.88 0.49
CA VAL A 91 -31.59 -9.02 -0.22
C VAL A 91 -32.37 -8.49 -1.42
N THR A 92 -31.91 -8.80 -2.63
CA THR A 92 -32.53 -8.32 -3.88
C THR A 92 -33.11 -9.51 -4.64
N SER A 93 -34.27 -10.02 -4.21
CA SER A 93 -35.37 -10.55 -5.07
C SER A 93 -36.37 -11.39 -4.27
N GLY A 94 -37.62 -10.92 -4.22
CA GLY A 94 -38.85 -11.70 -4.49
C GLY A 94 -39.16 -12.99 -3.72
N SER A 95 -38.40 -13.37 -2.70
CA SER A 95 -38.68 -14.57 -1.90
C SER A 95 -39.27 -14.13 -0.56
N GLU A 96 -40.36 -14.76 -0.16
CA GLU A 96 -41.00 -14.69 1.16
C GLU A 96 -40.05 -15.19 2.28
N SER A 97 -38.89 -14.57 2.41
CA SER A 97 -37.94 -14.85 3.48
C SER A 97 -38.01 -13.69 4.47
N ASP A 98 -38.53 -13.96 5.67
CA ASP A 98 -38.64 -13.07 6.84
C ASP A 98 -37.28 -12.56 7.39
N TYR A 99 -36.23 -12.56 6.57
CA TYR A 99 -34.90 -12.15 6.98
C TYR A 99 -34.70 -10.65 6.81
N SER A 100 -34.31 -10.01 7.91
CA SER A 100 -33.91 -8.60 7.92
C SER A 100 -32.54 -8.42 7.28
N ASP A 101 -32.35 -7.25 6.65
CA ASP A 101 -31.09 -6.83 6.03
C ASP A 101 -29.90 -7.05 6.99
N PRO A 102 -28.89 -7.86 6.61
CA PRO A 102 -27.78 -8.17 7.49
C PRO A 102 -26.90 -6.94 7.69
N PHE A 103 -26.67 -6.60 8.95
CA PHE A 103 -25.75 -5.56 9.36
C PHE A 103 -24.84 -6.09 10.47
N GLY A 104 -23.54 -5.80 10.36
CA GLY A 104 -22.63 -6.26 11.38
C GLY A 104 -21.21 -5.79 11.21
N VAL A 105 -20.33 -6.52 11.89
CA VAL A 105 -18.89 -6.23 11.96
C VAL A 105 -18.17 -7.30 11.17
N THR A 106 -17.18 -6.88 10.40
CA THR A 106 -16.31 -7.76 9.63
C THR A 106 -14.87 -7.51 10.04
N LEU A 107 -14.11 -8.59 10.18
CA LEU A 107 -12.66 -8.54 10.25
C LEU A 107 -12.08 -9.04 8.93
N ILE A 108 -10.86 -8.61 8.63
CA ILE A 108 -10.13 -9.08 7.46
C ILE A 108 -8.67 -9.29 7.81
N GLY A 109 -8.10 -10.39 7.34
CA GLY A 109 -6.68 -10.67 7.44
C GLY A 109 -6.18 -11.32 6.17
N GLY A 110 -5.07 -10.83 5.62
CA GLY A 110 -4.58 -11.32 4.34
C GLY A 110 -3.12 -11.05 4.11
N ALA A 111 -2.63 -11.61 3.01
CA ALA A 111 -1.33 -11.34 2.45
C ALA A 111 -1.51 -10.72 1.06
N GLU A 112 -0.66 -9.76 0.72
CA GLU A 112 -0.64 -9.12 -0.58
C GLU A 112 0.76 -9.04 -1.15
N ILE A 113 0.85 -9.12 -2.48
CA ILE A 113 2.07 -8.97 -3.25
C ILE A 113 1.89 -7.91 -4.33
N ALA A 114 2.75 -6.88 -4.29
CA ALA A 114 2.75 -5.80 -5.26
C ALA A 114 3.72 -6.08 -6.43
N LEU A 115 3.17 -6.27 -7.63
CA LEU A 115 3.88 -6.49 -8.88
C LEU A 115 3.71 -5.26 -9.80
N GLY A 116 4.46 -4.21 -9.51
CA GLY A 116 4.47 -3.00 -10.33
C GLY A 116 3.20 -2.16 -10.19
N LYS A 117 2.26 -2.31 -11.14
CA LYS A 117 0.92 -1.68 -11.09
C LYS A 117 -0.20 -2.66 -10.70
N LEU A 118 0.14 -3.94 -10.54
CA LEU A 118 -0.81 -4.95 -10.10
C LEU A 118 -0.52 -5.28 -8.64
N ASN A 119 -1.58 -5.47 -7.86
CA ASN A 119 -1.53 -5.98 -6.52
C ASN A 119 -2.40 -7.23 -6.46
N LEU A 120 -1.79 -8.36 -6.10
CA LEU A 120 -2.48 -9.60 -5.87
C LEU A 120 -2.56 -9.84 -4.37
N SER A 121 -3.75 -10.11 -3.86
CA SER A 121 -3.97 -10.37 -2.45
C SER A 121 -4.76 -11.64 -2.25
N TRP A 122 -4.48 -12.30 -1.14
CA TRP A 122 -5.23 -13.44 -0.65
C TRP A 122 -5.62 -13.17 0.80
N ASP A 123 -6.89 -13.37 1.12
CA ASP A 123 -7.45 -12.94 2.39
C ASP A 123 -8.52 -13.86 2.94
N PHE A 124 -8.71 -13.71 4.24
CA PHE A 124 -9.72 -14.36 5.06
C PHE A 124 -10.52 -13.28 5.78
N LYS A 125 -11.84 -13.32 5.61
CA LYS A 125 -12.81 -12.31 6.05
C LYS A 125 -13.89 -12.97 6.92
N PRO A 126 -13.66 -13.13 8.24
CA PRO A 126 -14.72 -13.53 9.16
C PRO A 126 -15.64 -12.35 9.47
N SER A 127 -16.94 -12.60 9.40
CA SER A 127 -18.01 -11.62 9.53
C SER A 127 -19.01 -12.09 10.60
N ILE A 128 -19.47 -11.15 11.41
CA ILE A 128 -20.45 -11.38 12.48
C ILE A 128 -21.65 -10.46 12.21
N ASN A 129 -22.82 -11.06 11.97
CA ASN A 129 -24.07 -10.32 11.83
C ASN A 129 -24.58 -9.95 13.23
N VAL A 130 -24.78 -8.66 13.46
CA VAL A 130 -25.34 -8.13 14.71
C VAL A 130 -26.87 -8.02 14.60
N VAL A 131 -27.36 -7.72 13.40
CA VAL A 131 -28.79 -7.64 13.07
C VAL A 131 -29.00 -8.33 11.72
N GLY A 132 -30.05 -9.14 11.62
CA GLY A 132 -30.43 -9.79 10.36
C GLY A 132 -29.46 -10.84 9.84
N GLY A 133 -29.73 -11.31 8.63
CA GLY A 133 -28.96 -12.37 7.95
C GLY A 133 -29.30 -13.80 8.40
N ASP A 134 -28.90 -14.75 7.56
CA ASP A 134 -29.21 -16.19 7.72
C ASP A 134 -28.32 -16.89 8.77
N SER A 135 -27.20 -16.28 9.15
CA SER A 135 -26.29 -16.84 10.14
C SER A 135 -25.61 -15.76 10.97
N PRO A 136 -25.42 -15.97 12.29
CA PRO A 136 -24.81 -14.98 13.16
C PRO A 136 -23.30 -14.80 12.89
N ILE A 137 -22.62 -15.84 12.40
CA ILE A 137 -21.19 -15.83 12.11
C ILE A 137 -20.95 -16.60 10.81
N TYR A 138 -20.15 -16.01 9.93
CA TYR A 138 -19.74 -16.64 8.66
C TYR A 138 -18.35 -16.14 8.28
N ALA A 139 -17.68 -16.82 7.36
CA ALA A 139 -16.36 -16.42 6.91
C ALA A 139 -16.18 -16.66 5.42
N HIS A 140 -15.50 -15.72 4.77
CA HIS A 140 -15.17 -15.82 3.36
C HIS A 140 -13.66 -15.83 3.16
N THR A 141 -13.22 -16.53 2.13
CA THR A 141 -11.86 -16.40 1.60
C THR A 141 -11.92 -15.81 0.21
N GLY A 142 -11.00 -14.90 -0.10
CA GLY A 142 -10.94 -14.23 -1.38
C GLY A 142 -9.52 -14.11 -1.90
N ILE A 143 -9.39 -14.13 -3.23
CA ILE A 143 -8.22 -13.66 -3.95
C ILE A 143 -8.65 -12.36 -4.64
N SER A 144 -7.98 -11.26 -4.34
CA SER A 144 -8.26 -9.97 -4.97
C SER A 144 -7.12 -9.55 -5.88
N LEU A 145 -7.46 -9.22 -7.13
CA LEU A 145 -6.56 -8.64 -8.11
C LEU A 145 -6.92 -7.16 -8.28
N ARG A 146 -6.03 -6.28 -7.80
CA ARG A 146 -6.20 -4.83 -7.79
C ARG A 146 -5.21 -4.16 -8.73
N TYR A 147 -5.69 -3.25 -9.57
CA TYR A 147 -4.89 -2.35 -10.37
C TYR A 147 -4.66 -1.04 -9.61
N VAL A 148 -3.40 -0.66 -9.48
CA VAL A 148 -2.97 0.59 -8.85
C VAL A 148 -3.19 1.74 -9.82
N ILE A 149 -4.09 2.65 -9.46
CA ILE A 149 -4.43 3.84 -10.26
C ILE A 149 -3.36 4.91 -10.02
N ASP A 150 -3.25 5.38 -8.78
CA ASP A 150 -2.28 6.39 -8.40
C ASP A 150 -1.08 5.73 -7.73
N LYS A 151 -0.02 5.60 -8.53
CA LYS A 151 1.31 5.31 -8.01
C LYS A 151 1.80 6.59 -7.36
N ARG A 152 2.32 6.48 -6.13
CA ARG A 152 2.96 7.59 -5.44
C ARG A 152 4.13 8.08 -6.29
N GLU A 153 3.89 9.08 -7.12
CA GLU A 153 4.94 10.02 -7.48
C GLU A 153 5.51 10.54 -6.15
N LEU A 154 6.81 10.81 -6.09
CA LEU A 154 7.48 11.37 -4.92
C LEU A 154 7.06 12.85 -4.69
N ILE A 155 5.76 13.14 -4.80
CA ILE A 155 5.10 14.44 -4.70
C ILE A 155 4.96 14.84 -3.24
N ASN A 156 6.10 15.07 -2.60
CA ASN A 156 6.16 16.15 -1.63
C ASN A 156 7.45 16.98 -1.73
N ASN A 157 8.37 16.59 -2.63
CA ASN A 157 9.52 17.43 -2.98
C ASN A 157 9.36 18.19 -4.30
N GLU A 158 8.42 17.81 -5.16
CA GLU A 158 8.31 18.37 -6.52
C GLU A 158 7.31 19.53 -6.66
N LYS A 159 6.32 19.64 -5.76
CA LYS A 159 5.28 20.68 -5.80
C LYS A 159 5.67 22.05 -5.23
N ASN A 160 6.88 22.22 -4.71
CA ASN A 160 7.34 23.55 -4.29
C ASN A 160 8.27 24.14 -5.37
N PRO A 161 7.75 24.96 -6.32
CA PRO A 161 8.52 25.51 -7.42
C PRO A 161 9.78 26.27 -6.94
N GLU A 162 9.72 26.88 -5.76
CA GLU A 162 10.87 27.55 -5.15
C GLU A 162 12.01 26.59 -4.79
N LYS A 163 11.71 25.40 -4.25
CA LYS A 163 12.75 24.42 -3.93
C LYS A 163 13.44 23.90 -5.18
N ARG A 164 12.69 23.69 -6.27
CA ARG A 164 13.23 23.27 -7.58
C ARG A 164 14.09 24.36 -8.21
N ALA A 165 13.66 25.62 -8.12
CA ALA A 165 14.45 26.78 -8.55
C ALA A 165 15.77 26.86 -7.77
N ARG A 166 15.72 26.77 -6.43
CA ARG A 166 16.91 26.78 -5.56
C ARG A 166 17.86 25.63 -5.84
N GLN A 167 17.37 24.41 -6.11
CA GLN A 167 18.22 23.28 -6.47
C GLN A 167 18.88 23.46 -7.84
N LYS A 168 18.13 23.91 -8.86
CA LYS A 168 18.67 24.23 -10.19
C LYS A 168 19.74 25.31 -10.10
N GLU A 169 19.51 26.35 -9.30
CA GLU A 169 20.47 27.44 -9.10
C GLU A 169 21.73 26.96 -8.38
N ARG A 170 21.60 26.13 -7.32
CA ARG A 170 22.75 25.51 -6.64
C ARG A 170 23.56 24.62 -7.58
N ALA A 171 22.91 23.83 -8.43
CA ALA A 171 23.58 22.99 -9.41
C ALA A 171 24.32 23.83 -10.48
N LYS A 172 23.71 24.93 -10.95
CA LYS A 172 24.36 25.89 -11.85
C LYS A 172 25.58 26.53 -11.21
N ARG A 173 25.47 27.02 -9.97
CA ARG A 173 26.59 27.62 -9.22
C ARG A 173 27.73 26.63 -9.00
N LYS A 174 27.44 25.36 -8.68
CA LYS A 174 28.48 24.32 -8.56
C LYS A 174 29.21 24.08 -9.89
N ARG A 175 28.47 23.92 -10.98
CA ARG A 175 29.06 23.74 -12.33
C ARG A 175 29.91 24.93 -12.76
N GLN A 176 29.50 26.15 -12.40
CA GLN A 176 30.26 27.35 -12.71
C GLN A 176 31.56 27.41 -11.91
N LYS A 177 31.52 27.14 -10.60
CA LYS A 177 32.73 27.04 -9.76
C LYS A 177 33.69 25.96 -10.24
N GLU A 178 33.18 24.80 -10.68
CA GLU A 178 34.01 23.75 -11.26
C GLU A 178 34.66 24.17 -12.59
N ARG A 179 33.94 24.93 -13.42
CA ARG A 179 34.50 25.49 -14.67
C ARG A 179 35.56 26.55 -14.40
N GLU A 180 35.36 27.41 -13.40
CA GLU A 180 36.34 28.41 -12.97
C GLU A 180 37.60 27.75 -12.42
N LYS A 181 37.45 26.76 -11.53
CA LYS A 181 38.57 25.95 -11.05
C LYS A 181 39.33 25.25 -12.18
N ARG A 182 38.63 24.62 -13.13
CA ARG A 182 39.28 24.00 -14.30
C ARG A 182 40.05 25.01 -15.17
N LYS A 183 39.61 26.26 -15.24
CA LYS A 183 40.32 27.33 -15.95
C LYS A 183 41.54 27.82 -15.17
N GLU A 184 41.44 27.95 -13.85
CA GLU A 184 42.59 28.26 -12.97
C GLU A 184 43.64 27.14 -12.97
N ASP A 185 43.21 25.88 -12.86
CA ASP A 185 44.06 24.70 -12.92
C ASP A 185 44.69 24.51 -14.32
N GLY A 186 43.93 24.81 -15.39
CA GLY A 186 44.42 24.80 -16.76
C GLY A 186 45.44 25.91 -17.06
N ASN A 187 45.39 27.03 -16.32
CA ASN A 187 46.33 28.14 -16.44
C ASN A 187 47.58 27.96 -15.56
N THR A 188 47.59 26.95 -14.68
CA THR A 188 48.71 26.58 -13.79
C THR A 188 49.40 25.29 -14.22
N ILE A 189 49.22 24.85 -15.47
CA ILE A 189 50.09 23.83 -16.07
C ILE A 189 51.49 24.41 -16.15
N ASN A 190 52.34 24.07 -15.19
CA ASN A 190 53.73 24.46 -15.16
C ASN A 190 54.52 23.60 -16.17
N TRP A 191 54.59 24.07 -17.42
CA TRP A 191 55.28 23.42 -18.54
C TRP A 191 56.79 23.20 -18.31
N LYS A 192 57.38 23.77 -17.25
CA LYS A 192 58.81 23.62 -16.88
C LYS A 192 59.13 22.40 -16.00
N PHE A 193 58.20 21.45 -15.83
CA PHE A 193 58.47 20.21 -15.07
C PHE A 193 59.70 19.42 -15.59
N TRP A 194 60.02 19.51 -16.88
CA TRP A 194 61.15 18.81 -17.50
C TRP A 194 62.54 19.36 -17.14
N GLU A 195 62.67 20.60 -16.66
CA GLU A 195 63.98 21.19 -16.28
C GLU A 195 64.56 20.59 -14.97
N LYS A 196 63.78 19.81 -14.20
CA LYS A 196 64.24 19.23 -12.94
C LYS A 196 65.04 17.92 -13.07
N TRP A 197 65.17 17.37 -14.28
CA TRP A 197 65.81 16.07 -14.51
C TRP A 197 67.15 16.16 -15.27
N THR A 198 67.71 17.35 -15.48
CA THR A 198 68.95 17.57 -16.27
C THR A 198 70.12 18.11 -15.46
N ASN A 199 70.30 17.69 -14.21
CA ASN A 199 71.55 17.89 -13.45
C ASN A 199 71.95 16.63 -12.70
#